data_AF-A0A524M321-F1
#
_entry.id   AF-A0A524M321-F1
#
_cell.length_a   1.000
_cell.length_b   1.000
_cell.length_c   1.000
_cell.angle_alpha   90.00
_cell.angle_beta   90.00
_cell.angle_gamma   90.00
#
_symmetry.space_group_name_H-M   'P 1'
#
loop_
_entity.id
_entity.type
_entity.pdbx_description
1 polymer ?
#
loop_
_entity_poly.entity_id
_entity_poly.type
_entity_poly.pdbx_seq_one_letter_code
_entity_poly.pdbx_strand_id
1 'polypeptide(L)'
;MLDSLEEAILLLEQAHRSGDNIDLEQVVDFIIGQQIRYGQDAGIFVESRNVSRSKVRVYTGEKIQTYLAAKNILTIESTRALVLTRSSSESASSSIAIAASWLENQCFSDFCVAGECKHSTVAFMRYLNALGTNDRLDHMISKLSKFRDGKGGWTGFPYFFTFLALAEIESQIANDELYYALTFAKDRFKRNRSEEPFISRRNEILTCLQNRFGQSLLSHV
;
A
#
# COMPACT_ATOMS: atom_id res chain seq x y z
N MET A 1 -0.22 23.85 -2.57
CA MET A 1 1.09 23.49 -1.97
C MET A 1 0.83 22.18 -1.25
N LEU A 2 1.67 21.15 -1.46
CA LEU A 2 1.48 19.86 -0.78
C LEU A 2 1.80 20.05 0.70
N ASP A 3 0.86 19.69 1.57
CA ASP A 3 0.97 19.95 3.00
C ASP A 3 1.54 18.73 3.77
N SER A 4 1.54 17.56 3.14
CA SER A 4 2.02 16.30 3.73
C SER A 4 2.49 15.27 2.70
N LEU A 5 3.35 14.35 3.14
CA LEU A 5 3.77 13.17 2.39
C LEU A 5 2.59 12.23 2.11
N GLU A 6 1.65 12.08 3.06
CA GLU A 6 0.41 11.31 2.86
C GLU A 6 -0.40 11.85 1.66
N GLU A 7 -0.56 13.18 1.57
CA GLU A 7 -1.24 13.83 0.45
C GLU A 7 -0.49 13.65 -0.88
N ALA A 8 0.84 13.80 -0.87
CA ALA A 8 1.66 13.60 -2.06
C ALA A 8 1.58 12.16 -2.59
N ILE A 9 1.65 11.16 -1.70
CA ILE A 9 1.47 9.74 -2.04
C ILE A 9 0.07 9.52 -2.62
N LEU A 10 -0.95 10.09 -1.99
CA LEU A 10 -2.34 9.95 -2.43
C LEU A 10 -2.55 10.51 -3.85
N LEU A 11 -1.99 11.68 -4.14
CA LEU A 11 -2.09 12.30 -5.47
C LEU A 11 -1.41 11.45 -6.54
N LEU A 12 -0.22 10.91 -6.28
CA LEU A 12 0.45 9.99 -7.21
C LEU A 12 -0.37 8.70 -7.41
N GLU A 13 -0.91 8.15 -6.33
CA GLU A 13 -1.74 6.96 -6.38
C GLU A 13 -3.02 7.18 -7.19
N GLN A 14 -3.67 8.34 -7.04
CA GLN A 14 -4.85 8.71 -7.81
C GLN A 14 -4.50 8.89 -9.29
N ALA A 15 -3.49 9.70 -9.61
CA ALA A 15 -3.05 9.92 -10.98
C ALA A 15 -2.66 8.62 -11.69
N HIS A 16 -2.00 7.69 -10.98
CA HIS A 16 -1.68 6.37 -11.53
C HIS A 16 -2.94 5.55 -11.88
N ARG A 17 -4.00 5.66 -11.09
CA ARG A 17 -5.25 4.90 -11.29
C ARG A 17 -6.20 5.52 -12.32
N SER A 18 -6.38 6.84 -12.28
CA SER A 18 -7.31 7.56 -13.15
C SER A 18 -6.67 7.97 -14.48
N GLY A 19 -5.34 8.02 -14.55
CA GLY A 19 -4.62 8.64 -15.66
C GLY A 19 -4.69 10.17 -15.62
N ASP A 20 -5.04 10.76 -14.48
CA ASP A 20 -5.15 12.22 -14.35
C ASP A 20 -3.81 12.90 -14.62
N ASN A 21 -3.87 14.01 -15.35
CA ASN A 21 -2.71 14.82 -15.66
C ASN A 21 -2.39 15.75 -14.48
N ILE A 22 -1.47 15.33 -13.62
CA ILE A 22 -0.93 16.15 -12.52
C ILE A 22 0.46 16.66 -12.88
N ASP A 23 0.91 17.71 -12.21
CA ASP A 23 2.32 18.12 -12.23
C ASP A 23 3.16 17.09 -11.46
N LEU A 24 3.57 16.05 -12.17
CA LEU A 24 4.29 14.90 -11.62
C LEU A 24 5.65 15.32 -11.05
N GLU A 25 6.32 16.29 -11.67
CA GLU A 25 7.65 16.75 -11.28
C GLU A 25 7.60 17.42 -9.91
N GLN A 26 6.66 18.34 -9.70
CA GLN A 26 6.49 18.99 -8.40
C GLN A 26 6.21 17.99 -7.27
N VAL A 27 5.37 16.98 -7.51
CA VAL A 27 5.03 15.98 -6.50
C VAL A 27 6.21 15.05 -6.21
N VAL A 28 6.93 14.62 -7.24
CA VAL A 28 8.15 13.81 -7.12
C VAL A 28 9.21 14.55 -6.30
N ASP A 29 9.49 15.80 -6.63
CA ASP A 29 10.47 16.62 -5.93
C ASP A 29 10.09 16.84 -4.47
N PHE A 30 8.81 17.05 -4.20
CA PHE A 30 8.30 17.17 -2.82
C PHE A 30 8.57 15.90 -2.01
N ILE A 31 8.23 14.72 -2.55
CA ILE A 31 8.46 13.42 -1.89
C ILE A 31 9.95 13.20 -1.64
N ILE A 32 10.78 13.43 -2.68
CA ILE A 32 12.23 13.30 -2.61
C ILE A 32 12.81 14.23 -1.53
N GLY A 33 12.26 15.43 -1.37
CA GLY A 33 12.63 16.39 -0.34
C GLY A 33 12.37 15.92 1.10
N GLN A 34 11.48 14.94 1.30
CA GLN A 34 11.17 14.38 2.62
C GLN A 34 12.11 13.21 3.02
N GLN A 35 13.03 12.80 2.15
CA GLN A 35 13.92 11.68 2.42
C GLN A 35 15.13 12.08 3.29
N ILE A 36 15.41 11.30 4.33
CA ILE A 36 16.67 11.39 5.07
C ILE A 36 17.80 10.86 4.17
N ARG A 37 18.80 11.69 3.88
CA ARG A 37 19.86 11.38 2.90
C ARG A 37 21.11 10.72 3.47
N TYR A 38 21.36 10.90 4.77
CA TYR A 38 22.63 10.49 5.39
C TYR A 38 22.41 9.90 6.78
N GLY A 39 23.39 9.13 7.25
CA GLY A 39 23.39 8.52 8.57
C GLY A 39 22.63 7.20 8.63
N GLN A 40 22.40 6.72 9.86
CA GLN A 40 21.79 5.41 10.12
C GLN A 40 20.33 5.29 9.62
N ASP A 41 19.64 6.42 9.49
CA ASP A 41 18.26 6.51 9.01
C ASP A 41 18.18 6.91 7.52
N ALA A 42 19.28 6.85 6.76
CA ALA A 42 19.26 7.15 5.33
C ALA A 42 18.26 6.26 4.58
N GLY A 43 17.50 6.86 3.66
CA GLY A 43 16.46 6.19 2.86
C GLY A 43 15.06 6.26 3.45
N ILE A 44 14.92 6.62 4.73
CA ILE A 44 13.62 6.78 5.38
C ILE A 44 12.95 8.08 4.89
N PHE A 45 11.67 8.00 4.57
CA PHE A 45 10.83 9.18 4.32
C PHE A 45 10.09 9.55 5.61
N VAL A 46 10.15 10.82 5.98
CA VAL A 46 9.52 11.33 7.20
C VAL A 46 8.61 12.50 6.88
N GLU A 47 7.47 12.57 7.56
CA GLU A 47 6.64 13.76 7.46
C GLU A 47 7.37 15.01 7.95
N SER A 48 7.05 16.15 7.33
CA SER A 48 7.49 17.45 7.80
C SER A 48 7.07 17.63 9.27
N ARG A 49 7.90 18.34 10.05
CA ARG A 49 7.84 18.35 11.54
C ARG A 49 6.51 18.82 12.14
N ASN A 50 5.59 19.36 11.33
CA ASN A 50 4.31 19.92 11.76
C ASN A 50 3.11 18.98 11.59
N VAL A 51 3.27 17.79 10.98
CA VAL A 51 2.16 16.84 10.81
C VAL A 51 2.05 15.93 12.04
N SER A 52 0.89 15.92 12.67
CA SER A 52 0.62 15.02 13.78
C SER A 52 0.63 13.56 13.30
N ARG A 53 1.72 12.86 13.62
CA ARG A 53 1.95 11.45 13.25
C ARG A 53 0.91 10.47 13.82
N SER A 54 0.06 10.91 14.76
CA SER A 54 -1.07 10.13 15.30
C SER A 54 -2.28 10.02 14.34
N LYS A 55 -2.17 10.58 13.13
CA LYS A 55 -3.23 10.57 12.11
C LYS A 55 -2.94 9.71 10.88
N VAL A 56 -1.74 9.11 10.77
CA VAL A 56 -1.36 8.36 9.56
C VAL A 56 -2.32 7.20 9.32
N ARG A 57 -2.84 7.16 8.10
CA ARG A 57 -3.71 6.09 7.61
C ARG A 57 -3.12 5.51 6.33
N VAL A 58 -3.39 4.24 6.10
CA VAL A 58 -3.17 3.66 4.77
C VAL A 58 -4.23 4.18 3.79
N TYR A 59 -4.01 4.00 2.49
CA TYR A 59 -4.89 4.49 1.43
C TYR A 59 -6.38 4.18 1.66
N THR A 60 -6.68 3.00 2.18
CA THR A 60 -8.02 2.49 2.49
C THR A 60 -8.59 2.96 3.83
N GLY A 61 -7.87 3.81 4.57
CA GLY A 61 -8.34 4.52 5.76
C GLY A 61 -8.12 3.80 7.09
N GLU A 62 -7.62 2.57 7.11
CA GLU A 62 -7.21 1.92 8.37
C GLU A 62 -6.11 2.74 9.07
N LYS A 63 -6.26 2.91 10.39
CA LYS A 63 -5.32 3.69 11.22
C LYS A 63 -4.07 2.88 11.51
N ILE A 64 -2.94 3.58 11.53
CA ILE A 64 -1.68 3.05 12.05
C ILE A 64 -1.49 3.54 13.48
N GLN A 65 -1.24 2.62 14.43
CA GLN A 65 -1.23 2.97 15.86
C GLN A 65 0.16 3.30 16.38
N THR A 66 1.21 2.72 15.81
CA THR A 66 2.58 2.89 16.27
C THR A 66 3.39 3.79 15.35
N TYR A 67 4.34 4.49 15.97
CA TYR A 67 5.32 5.29 15.24
C TYR A 67 6.14 4.46 14.25
N LEU A 68 6.53 3.24 14.66
CA LEU A 68 7.33 2.36 13.82
C LEU A 68 6.57 1.99 12.53
N ALA A 69 5.31 1.58 12.65
CA ALA A 69 4.53 1.23 11.48
C ALA A 69 4.25 2.44 10.59
N ALA A 70 3.99 3.63 11.16
CA ALA A 70 3.78 4.85 10.37
C ALA A 70 5.03 5.21 9.56
N LYS A 71 6.21 5.18 10.20
CA LYS A 71 7.51 5.42 9.54
C LYS A 71 7.73 4.43 8.39
N ASN A 72 7.51 3.15 8.64
CA ASN A 72 7.70 2.10 7.64
C ASN A 72 6.72 2.27 6.47
N ILE A 73 5.43 2.47 6.75
CA ILE A 73 4.40 2.64 5.71
C ILE A 73 4.69 3.84 4.84
N LEU A 74 5.01 5.00 5.43
CA LEU A 74 5.35 6.19 4.66
C LEU A 74 6.57 5.95 3.78
N THR A 75 7.61 5.32 4.32
CA THR A 75 8.83 5.02 3.54
C THR A 75 8.54 4.07 2.38
N ILE A 76 7.79 2.99 2.62
CA ILE A 76 7.44 2.00 1.59
C ILE A 76 6.57 2.65 0.51
N GLU A 77 5.50 3.34 0.90
CA GLU A 77 4.52 3.90 -0.01
C GLU A 77 5.07 5.10 -0.79
N SER A 78 5.94 5.93 -0.20
CA SER A 78 6.70 6.94 -0.96
C SER A 78 7.60 6.31 -2.00
N THR A 79 8.35 5.26 -1.62
CA THR A 79 9.24 4.56 -2.56
C THR A 79 8.45 3.92 -3.69
N ARG A 80 7.35 3.24 -3.37
CA ARG A 80 6.42 2.65 -4.36
C ARG A 80 5.86 3.72 -5.29
N ALA A 81 5.39 4.85 -4.76
CA ALA A 81 4.83 5.92 -5.57
C ALA A 81 5.88 6.50 -6.53
N LEU A 82 7.12 6.70 -6.08
CA LEU A 82 8.24 7.11 -6.94
C LEU A 82 8.51 6.08 -8.05
N VAL A 83 8.52 4.79 -7.74
CA VAL A 83 8.68 3.71 -8.74
C VAL A 83 7.58 3.78 -9.81
N LEU A 84 6.32 3.99 -9.39
CA LEU A 84 5.18 4.05 -10.33
C LEU A 84 5.22 5.26 -11.27
N THR A 85 5.89 6.34 -10.90
CA THR A 85 6.05 7.50 -11.80
C THR A 85 6.86 7.17 -13.06
N ARG A 86 7.68 6.11 -13.03
CA ARG A 86 8.64 5.76 -14.09
C ARG A 86 9.50 6.95 -14.52
N SER A 87 9.75 7.89 -13.61
CA SER A 87 10.56 9.07 -13.86
C SER A 87 11.98 8.66 -14.27
N SER A 88 12.50 9.26 -15.33
CA SER A 88 13.90 9.11 -15.76
C SER A 88 14.85 10.03 -15.00
N SER A 89 14.37 10.74 -13.98
CA SER A 89 15.19 11.65 -13.18
C SER A 89 16.25 10.88 -12.38
N GLU A 90 17.48 11.37 -12.42
CA GLU A 90 18.58 10.86 -11.59
C GLU A 90 18.28 11.06 -10.09
N SER A 91 17.62 12.16 -9.71
CA SER A 91 17.24 12.42 -8.32
C SER A 91 16.24 11.39 -7.80
N ALA A 92 15.26 11.02 -8.63
CA ALA A 92 14.27 9.99 -8.33
C ALA A 92 14.94 8.61 -8.24
N SER A 93 15.77 8.26 -9.22
CA SER A 93 16.48 6.99 -9.26
C SER A 93 17.40 6.80 -8.04
N SER A 94 18.17 7.83 -7.68
CA SER A 94 19.03 7.83 -6.50
C SER A 94 18.23 7.73 -5.19
N SER A 95 17.14 8.49 -5.08
CA SER A 95 16.22 8.42 -3.93
C SER A 95 15.63 7.02 -3.74
N ILE A 96 15.16 6.39 -4.83
CA ILE A 96 14.63 5.03 -4.82
C ILE A 96 15.71 4.03 -4.39
N ALA A 97 16.93 4.15 -4.91
CA ALA A 97 18.02 3.22 -4.58
C ALA A 97 18.40 3.25 -3.09
N ILE A 98 18.50 4.45 -2.49
CA ILE A 98 18.81 4.60 -1.06
C ILE A 98 17.67 4.01 -0.22
N ALA A 99 16.41 4.30 -0.56
CA ALA A 99 15.27 3.75 0.15
C ALA A 99 15.16 2.23 0.02
N ALA A 100 15.40 1.68 -1.17
CA ALA A 100 15.41 0.25 -1.42
C ALA A 100 16.43 -0.47 -0.53
N SER A 101 17.65 0.06 -0.43
CA SER A 101 18.66 -0.48 0.48
C SER A 101 18.20 -0.49 1.94
N TRP A 102 17.46 0.53 2.39
CA TRP A 102 16.92 0.55 3.74
C TRP A 102 15.80 -0.49 3.93
N LEU A 103 14.87 -0.56 2.96
CA LEU A 103 13.71 -1.45 2.96
C LEU A 103 14.11 -2.93 3.02
N GLU A 104 15.12 -3.32 2.25
CA GLU A 104 15.61 -4.70 2.20
C GLU A 104 16.13 -5.19 3.57
N ASN A 105 16.65 -4.28 4.39
CA ASN A 105 17.20 -4.60 5.71
C ASN A 105 16.14 -4.63 6.83
N GLN A 106 14.85 -4.47 6.52
CA GLN A 106 13.79 -4.48 7.52
C GLN A 106 13.16 -5.87 7.67
N CYS A 107 12.73 -6.24 8.87
CA CYS A 107 12.16 -7.57 9.12
C CYS A 107 10.91 -7.89 8.28
N PHE A 108 10.12 -6.87 7.89
CA PHE A 108 8.92 -7.07 7.07
C PHE A 108 9.24 -7.44 5.62
N SER A 109 10.48 -7.24 5.15
CA SER A 109 10.90 -7.59 3.78
C SER A 109 10.80 -9.11 3.51
N ASP A 110 10.88 -9.91 4.58
CA ASP A 110 10.79 -11.37 4.53
C ASP A 110 9.48 -11.94 5.11
N PHE A 111 8.42 -11.11 5.15
CA PHE A 111 7.10 -11.41 5.72
C PHE A 111 7.12 -11.49 7.26
N CYS A 112 7.03 -10.33 7.92
CA CYS A 112 6.98 -10.25 9.38
C CYS A 112 5.55 -10.03 9.89
N VAL A 113 5.12 -10.91 10.79
CA VAL A 113 3.77 -10.88 11.38
C VAL A 113 3.75 -10.37 12.83
N ALA A 114 4.86 -9.82 13.32
CA ALA A 114 4.96 -9.30 14.68
C ALA A 114 4.26 -7.94 14.79
N GLY A 115 3.21 -7.86 15.62
CA GLY A 115 2.49 -6.61 15.90
C GLY A 115 2.03 -5.90 14.63
N GLU A 116 2.38 -4.63 14.49
CA GLU A 116 2.00 -3.81 13.33
C GLU A 116 2.89 -4.00 12.09
N CYS A 117 3.93 -4.85 12.14
CA CYS A 117 4.71 -5.21 10.95
C CYS A 117 3.84 -5.85 9.85
N LYS A 118 2.64 -6.34 10.20
CA LYS A 118 1.64 -6.80 9.24
C LYS A 118 1.22 -5.71 8.25
N HIS A 119 1.09 -4.45 8.70
CA HIS A 119 0.80 -3.33 7.80
C HIS A 119 1.97 -3.10 6.85
N SER A 120 3.19 -3.02 7.38
CA SER A 120 4.40 -2.82 6.58
C SER A 120 4.64 -3.97 5.60
N THR A 121 4.34 -5.21 5.98
CA THR A 121 4.42 -6.39 5.10
C THR A 121 3.47 -6.23 3.91
N VAL A 122 2.24 -5.76 4.14
CA VAL A 122 1.27 -5.52 3.06
C VAL A 122 1.72 -4.38 2.13
N ALA A 123 2.19 -3.26 2.69
CA ALA A 123 2.75 -2.19 1.86
C ALA A 123 3.96 -2.66 1.06
N PHE A 124 4.82 -3.49 1.66
CA PHE A 124 6.01 -4.02 0.98
C PHE A 124 5.64 -4.94 -0.18
N MET A 125 4.59 -5.75 -0.05
CA MET A 125 4.05 -6.52 -1.18
C MET A 125 3.62 -5.61 -2.35
N ARG A 126 2.97 -4.47 -2.07
CA ARG A 126 2.61 -3.48 -3.10
C ARG A 126 3.84 -2.85 -3.74
N TYR A 127 4.89 -2.60 -2.97
CA TYR A 127 6.18 -2.13 -3.48
C TYR A 127 6.84 -3.16 -4.41
N LEU A 128 6.90 -4.43 -4.02
CA LEU A 128 7.41 -5.51 -4.87
C LEU A 128 6.62 -5.66 -6.18
N ASN A 129 5.30 -5.49 -6.12
CA ASN A 129 4.43 -5.46 -7.30
C ASN A 129 4.80 -4.32 -8.26
N ALA A 130 5.02 -3.11 -7.73
CA ALA A 130 5.44 -1.96 -8.54
C ALA A 130 6.82 -2.16 -9.20
N LEU A 131 7.70 -2.96 -8.59
CA LEU A 131 8.98 -3.35 -9.19
C LEU A 131 8.87 -4.49 -10.22
N GLY A 132 7.73 -5.19 -10.30
CA GLY A 132 7.57 -6.38 -11.14
C GLY A 132 8.33 -7.62 -10.63
N THR A 133 8.58 -7.71 -9.32
CA THR A 133 9.34 -8.80 -8.69
C THR A 133 8.45 -9.95 -8.22
N ASN A 134 8.14 -10.89 -9.11
CA ASN A 134 7.05 -11.86 -8.90
C ASN A 134 7.37 -12.98 -7.89
N ASP A 135 8.55 -13.61 -7.95
CA ASP A 135 8.83 -14.82 -7.14
C ASP A 135 8.78 -14.55 -5.62
N ARG A 136 9.42 -13.46 -5.18
CA ARG A 136 9.42 -13.07 -3.75
C ARG A 136 8.02 -12.65 -3.31
N LEU A 137 7.31 -11.93 -4.17
CA LEU A 137 5.95 -11.48 -3.90
C LEU A 137 5.01 -12.69 -3.72
N ASP A 138 5.04 -13.65 -4.64
CA ASP A 138 4.24 -14.86 -4.56
C ASP A 138 4.57 -15.68 -3.30
N HIS A 139 5.85 -15.76 -2.92
CA HIS A 139 6.24 -16.39 -1.64
C HIS A 139 5.62 -15.68 -0.44
N MET A 140 5.61 -14.34 -0.41
CA MET A 140 4.96 -13.57 0.66
C MET A 140 3.45 -13.81 0.70
N ILE A 141 2.78 -13.81 -0.46
CA ILE A 141 1.33 -14.09 -0.53
C ILE A 141 1.02 -15.52 -0.06
N SER A 142 1.86 -16.51 -0.40
CA SER A 142 1.67 -17.89 0.07
C SER A 142 1.64 -18.01 1.60
N LYS A 143 2.43 -17.18 2.29
CA LYS A 143 2.44 -17.13 3.76
C LYS A 143 1.19 -16.48 4.33
N LEU A 144 0.54 -15.56 3.59
CA LEU A 144 -0.69 -14.89 4.01
C LEU A 144 -1.85 -15.88 4.22
N SER A 145 -1.94 -16.94 3.41
CA SER A 145 -2.95 -18.00 3.52
C SER A 145 -3.03 -18.63 4.92
N LYS A 146 -1.89 -18.70 5.63
CA LYS A 146 -1.78 -19.25 7.00
C LYS A 146 -2.47 -18.37 8.05
N PHE A 147 -2.84 -17.15 7.69
CA PHE A 147 -3.48 -16.18 8.58
C PHE A 147 -4.96 -15.99 8.28
N ARG A 148 -5.55 -16.72 7.33
CA ARG A 148 -6.99 -16.68 7.06
C ARG A 148 -7.81 -16.83 8.35
N ASP A 149 -8.73 -15.91 8.60
CA ASP A 149 -9.55 -15.86 9.82
C ASP A 149 -10.84 -16.72 9.77
N GLY A 150 -11.06 -17.45 8.67
CA GLY A 150 -12.29 -18.21 8.40
C GLY A 150 -13.52 -17.36 8.07
N LYS A 151 -13.36 -16.04 7.97
CA LYS A 151 -14.42 -15.03 7.77
C LYS A 151 -14.06 -14.07 6.64
N GLY A 152 -13.29 -14.57 5.66
CA GLY A 152 -12.82 -13.84 4.49
C GLY A 152 -11.78 -12.75 4.75
N GLY A 153 -11.18 -12.68 5.94
CA GLY A 153 -10.07 -11.79 6.24
C GLY A 153 -8.81 -12.54 6.68
N TRP A 154 -7.82 -11.78 7.13
CA TRP A 154 -6.54 -12.30 7.60
C TRP A 154 -6.24 -11.76 9.01
N THR A 155 -5.96 -12.67 9.94
CA THR A 155 -5.82 -12.42 11.36
C THR A 155 -4.73 -11.39 11.66
N GLY A 156 -5.17 -10.21 12.11
CA GLY A 156 -4.33 -9.08 12.48
C GLY A 156 -3.74 -8.28 11.32
N PHE A 157 -4.07 -8.62 10.06
CA PHE A 157 -3.72 -7.79 8.91
C PHE A 157 -4.80 -6.73 8.65
N PRO A 158 -4.43 -5.55 8.11
CA PRO A 158 -5.41 -4.52 7.75
C PRO A 158 -6.29 -5.01 6.60
N TYR A 159 -7.58 -5.21 6.86
CA TYR A 159 -8.47 -5.92 5.94
C TYR A 159 -8.54 -5.28 4.55
N PHE A 160 -8.95 -4.01 4.45
CA PHE A 160 -9.13 -3.36 3.16
C PHE A 160 -7.79 -3.06 2.50
N PHE A 161 -6.76 -2.77 3.27
CA PHE A 161 -5.43 -2.54 2.70
C PHE A 161 -4.80 -3.81 2.14
N THR A 162 -4.99 -4.96 2.81
CA THR A 162 -4.57 -6.28 2.29
C THR A 162 -5.37 -6.63 1.06
N PHE A 163 -6.68 -6.39 1.10
CA PHE A 163 -7.57 -6.62 -0.03
C PHE A 163 -7.17 -5.75 -1.24
N LEU A 164 -6.80 -4.48 -1.02
CA LEU A 164 -6.26 -3.60 -2.04
C LEU A 164 -4.97 -4.16 -2.64
N ALA A 165 -4.01 -4.52 -1.79
CA ALA A 165 -2.72 -5.03 -2.24
C ALA A 165 -2.90 -6.26 -3.14
N LEU A 166 -3.75 -7.20 -2.74
CA LEU A 166 -4.03 -8.39 -3.56
C LEU A 166 -4.75 -8.03 -4.88
N ALA A 167 -5.66 -7.05 -4.86
CA ALA A 167 -6.38 -6.60 -6.06
C ALA A 167 -5.46 -5.99 -7.14
N GLU A 168 -4.34 -5.39 -6.73
CA GLU A 168 -3.33 -4.82 -7.63
C GLU A 168 -2.37 -5.86 -8.22
N ILE A 169 -2.32 -7.06 -7.63
CA ILE A 169 -1.35 -8.09 -8.00
C ILE A 169 -1.98 -9.04 -9.02
N GLU A 170 -1.38 -9.14 -10.20
CA GLU A 170 -1.82 -10.01 -11.29
C GLU A 170 -1.17 -11.40 -11.19
N SER A 171 -1.49 -12.15 -10.13
CA SER A 171 -1.03 -13.53 -9.98
C SER A 171 -2.16 -14.48 -9.53
N GLN A 172 -2.00 -15.77 -9.84
CA GLN A 172 -3.00 -16.77 -9.46
C GLN A 172 -3.10 -16.91 -7.94
N ILE A 173 -1.98 -16.83 -7.22
CA ILE A 173 -1.99 -16.94 -5.75
C ILE A 173 -2.67 -15.73 -5.10
N ALA A 174 -2.56 -14.53 -5.69
CA ALA A 174 -3.34 -13.36 -5.26
C ALA A 174 -4.83 -13.56 -5.54
N ASN A 175 -5.20 -14.10 -6.72
CA ASN A 175 -6.59 -14.44 -7.05
C ASN A 175 -7.20 -15.42 -6.04
N ASP A 176 -6.46 -16.44 -5.64
CA ASP A 176 -6.96 -17.44 -4.68
C ASP A 176 -7.27 -16.81 -3.30
N GLU A 177 -6.43 -15.89 -2.84
CA GLU A 177 -6.69 -15.12 -1.60
C GLU A 177 -7.87 -14.15 -1.78
N LEU A 178 -8.00 -13.50 -2.95
CA LEU A 178 -9.15 -12.65 -3.26
C LEU A 178 -10.45 -13.45 -3.29
N TYR A 179 -10.49 -14.64 -3.88
CA TYR A 179 -11.68 -15.52 -3.89
C TYR A 179 -12.11 -15.91 -2.48
N TYR A 180 -11.15 -16.27 -1.64
CA TYR A 180 -11.39 -16.53 -0.22
C TYR A 180 -12.03 -15.31 0.46
N ALA A 181 -11.50 -14.11 0.23
CA ALA A 181 -12.00 -12.89 0.85
C ALA A 181 -13.37 -12.43 0.30
N LEU A 182 -13.56 -12.55 -1.01
CA LEU A 182 -14.76 -12.14 -1.73
C LEU A 182 -16.00 -12.91 -1.27
N THR A 183 -15.83 -14.18 -0.91
CA THR A 183 -16.90 -15.03 -0.35
C THR A 183 -17.61 -14.40 0.86
N PHE A 184 -16.94 -13.51 1.60
CA PHE A 184 -17.47 -12.83 2.78
C PHE A 184 -17.47 -11.30 2.66
N ALA A 185 -17.18 -10.75 1.48
CA ALA A 185 -16.93 -9.33 1.30
C ALA A 185 -18.20 -8.48 1.51
N LYS A 186 -19.37 -8.92 1.06
CA LYS A 186 -20.61 -8.10 1.12
C LYS A 186 -20.94 -7.62 2.52
N ASP A 187 -20.81 -8.48 3.53
CA ASP A 187 -21.06 -8.13 4.92
C ASP A 187 -20.08 -7.08 5.44
N ARG A 188 -18.80 -7.19 5.07
CA ARG A 188 -17.76 -6.25 5.53
C ARG A 188 -17.89 -4.89 4.87
N PHE A 189 -18.22 -4.83 3.57
CA PHE A 189 -18.42 -3.57 2.87
C PHE A 189 -19.74 -2.88 3.25
N LYS A 190 -20.83 -3.63 3.49
CA LYS A 190 -22.11 -3.06 3.98
C LYS A 190 -22.00 -2.40 5.37
N ARG A 191 -21.21 -3.01 6.27
CA ARG A 191 -21.04 -2.53 7.66
C ARG A 191 -20.08 -1.36 7.78
N ASN A 192 -19.19 -1.14 6.82
CA ASN A 192 -18.15 -0.12 6.89
C ASN A 192 -18.61 1.21 6.29
N ARG A 193 -19.50 1.91 7.01
CA ARG A 193 -19.77 3.34 6.77
C ARG A 193 -18.65 4.18 7.39
N SER A 194 -17.45 4.10 6.81
CA SER A 194 -16.33 4.97 7.20
C SER A 194 -16.67 6.44 6.90
N GLU A 195 -16.00 7.39 7.56
CA GLU A 195 -16.02 8.79 7.14
C GLU A 195 -15.50 8.92 5.68
N GLU A 196 -16.13 9.80 4.90
CA GLU A 196 -15.61 10.36 3.64
C GLU A 196 -14.16 10.85 3.89
N PRO A 197 -13.14 10.50 3.08
CA PRO A 197 -13.17 10.04 1.68
C PRO A 197 -12.88 8.54 1.46
N PHE A 198 -12.69 7.73 2.51
CA PHE A 198 -12.19 6.35 2.35
C PHE A 198 -13.21 5.37 1.76
N ILE A 199 -14.51 5.69 1.84
CA ILE A 199 -15.58 4.88 1.23
C ILE A 199 -15.41 4.83 -0.28
N SER A 200 -15.18 5.96 -0.96
CA SER A 200 -15.03 6.00 -2.43
C SER A 200 -13.93 5.05 -2.88
N ARG A 201 -12.75 5.15 -2.26
CA ARG A 201 -11.59 4.31 -2.55
C ARG A 201 -11.88 2.81 -2.36
N ARG A 202 -12.59 2.45 -1.30
CA ARG A 202 -13.00 1.05 -1.05
C ARG A 202 -13.99 0.56 -2.10
N ASN A 203 -14.92 1.39 -2.55
CA ASN A 203 -15.87 1.05 -3.61
C ASN A 203 -15.20 0.94 -4.98
N GLU A 204 -14.18 1.75 -5.27
CA GLU A 204 -13.36 1.63 -6.47
C GLU A 204 -12.67 0.26 -6.52
N ILE A 205 -12.08 -0.19 -5.41
CA ILE A 205 -11.47 -1.53 -5.32
C ILE A 205 -12.50 -2.62 -5.62
N LEU A 206 -13.70 -2.53 -5.03
CA LEU A 206 -14.78 -3.47 -5.35
C LEU A 206 -15.11 -3.47 -6.83
N THR A 207 -15.29 -2.29 -7.42
CA THR A 207 -15.65 -2.12 -8.84
C THR A 207 -14.61 -2.78 -9.74
N CYS A 208 -13.32 -2.55 -9.49
CA CYS A 208 -12.23 -3.22 -10.20
C CYS A 208 -12.33 -4.74 -10.12
N LEU A 209 -12.66 -5.30 -8.95
CA LEU A 209 -12.78 -6.74 -8.77
C LEU A 209 -14.02 -7.34 -9.44
N GLN A 210 -15.15 -6.62 -9.51
CA GLN A 210 -16.31 -7.11 -10.27
C GLN A 210 -15.99 -7.19 -11.76
N ASN A 211 -15.17 -6.27 -12.26
CA ASN A 211 -14.69 -6.32 -13.64
C ASN A 211 -13.70 -7.48 -13.85
N ARG A 212 -12.80 -7.73 -12.89
CA ARG A 212 -11.78 -8.80 -12.95
C ARG A 212 -12.38 -10.22 -12.88
N PHE A 213 -13.36 -10.43 -12.00
CA PHE A 213 -13.92 -11.77 -11.74
C PHE A 213 -15.35 -11.98 -12.26
N GLY A 214 -15.92 -10.96 -12.90
CA GLY A 214 -17.31 -10.95 -13.35
C GLY A 214 -18.31 -10.64 -12.24
N GLN A 215 -19.46 -10.06 -12.62
CA GLN A 215 -20.52 -9.69 -11.67
C GLN A 215 -21.12 -10.90 -10.94
N SER A 216 -21.07 -12.11 -11.54
CA SER A 216 -21.70 -13.33 -11.00
C SER A 216 -21.12 -13.77 -9.65
N LEU A 217 -19.81 -13.57 -9.46
CA LEU A 217 -19.09 -13.90 -8.22
C LEU A 217 -19.41 -12.94 -7.08
N LEU A 218 -20.03 -11.80 -7.37
CA LEU A 218 -20.51 -10.84 -6.39
C LEU A 218 -22.04 -10.74 -6.35
N SER A 219 -22.77 -11.26 -7.34
CA SER A 219 -24.23 -11.27 -7.36
C SER A 219 -24.82 -12.42 -6.54
N HIS A 220 -24.11 -13.54 -6.38
CA HIS A 220 -24.47 -14.65 -5.49
C HIS A 220 -23.95 -14.53 -4.05
N VAL A 221 -23.16 -13.50 -3.75
CA VAL A 221 -22.60 -13.21 -2.41
C VAL A 221 -23.59 -12.40 -1.56
#